data_AF-A0A3D0RYS8-F1
#
_entry.id   AF-A0A3D0RYS8-F1
#
_cell.length_a   1.000
_cell.length_b   1.000
_cell.length_c   1.000
_cell.angle_alpha   90.00
_cell.angle_beta   90.00
_cell.angle_gamma   90.00
#
_symmetry.space_group_name_H-M   'P 1'
#
loop_
_entity.id
_entity.type
_entity.pdbx_description
1 polymer ?
#
loop_
_entity_poly.entity_id
_entity_poly.type
_entity_poly.pdbx_seq_one_letter_code
_entity_poly.pdbx_strand_id
1 'polypeptide(L)'
;MSQSTLPTYDADQLAGLLATLPGVDGVELKLTVPRADQRTVARNLGIDSIDARIRQVAFIDTLDLRASAAGVVVRARRTQNKPGDVTVKLRPMLPSDVPAGLREVPGFKIEVDASPVGYTCSCSVTAEVSDKK
;
A
#
# COMPACT_ATOMS: atom_id res chain seq x y z
N MET A 1 35.87 1.33 -0.53
CA MET A 1 34.92 0.93 -1.59
C MET A 1 33.56 0.81 -0.93
N SER A 2 32.64 1.73 -1.21
CA SER A 2 31.30 1.72 -0.62
C SER A 2 30.54 0.52 -1.21
N GLN A 3 30.34 -0.53 -0.42
CA GLN A 3 29.40 -1.59 -0.80
C GLN A 3 28.04 -0.92 -1.01
N SER A 4 27.43 -1.15 -2.18
CA SER A 4 26.05 -0.78 -2.41
C SER A 4 25.18 -1.57 -1.44
N THR A 5 24.86 -0.97 -0.29
CA THR A 5 23.92 -1.51 0.69
C THR A 5 22.50 -1.23 0.23
N LEU A 6 22.13 -1.67 -0.96
CA LEU A 6 20.73 -1.87 -1.29
C LEU A 6 20.41 -3.31 -0.88
N PRO A 7 19.70 -3.53 0.23
CA PRO A 7 19.10 -4.84 0.49
C PRO A 7 18.30 -5.21 -0.76
N THR A 8 18.77 -6.25 -1.43
CA THR A 8 18.25 -6.75 -2.70
C THR A 8 17.61 -8.09 -2.39
N TYR A 9 16.51 -8.40 -3.09
CA TYR A 9 15.87 -9.70 -2.97
C TYR A 9 16.85 -10.83 -3.26
N ASP A 10 16.76 -11.90 -2.48
CA ASP A 10 17.37 -13.16 -2.89
C ASP A 10 16.69 -13.69 -4.16
N ALA A 11 17.27 -14.75 -4.74
CA ALA A 11 16.77 -15.31 -6.00
C ALA A 11 15.32 -15.78 -5.89
N ASP A 12 14.92 -16.33 -4.75
CA ASP A 12 13.58 -16.87 -4.52
C ASP A 12 12.56 -15.74 -4.36
N GLN A 13 12.89 -14.70 -3.60
CA GLN A 13 12.09 -13.49 -3.45
C GLN A 13 11.90 -12.78 -4.81
N LEU A 14 12.97 -12.66 -5.61
CA LEU A 14 12.87 -12.03 -6.93
C LEU A 14 12.01 -12.87 -7.88
N ALA A 15 12.21 -14.19 -7.92
CA ALA A 15 11.40 -15.09 -8.73
C ALA A 15 9.92 -15.03 -8.33
N GLY A 16 9.63 -15.05 -7.03
CA GLY A 16 8.26 -14.94 -6.51
C GLY A 16 7.61 -13.60 -6.84
N LEU A 17 8.35 -12.48 -6.76
CA LEU A 17 7.84 -11.18 -7.20
C LEU A 17 7.49 -11.23 -8.68
N LEU A 18 8.44 -11.62 -9.53
CA LEU A 18 8.27 -11.66 -10.99
C LEU A 18 7.10 -12.56 -11.42
N ALA A 19 6.88 -13.68 -10.72
CA ALA A 19 5.73 -14.56 -10.94
C ALA A 19 4.39 -13.92 -10.56
N THR A 20 4.37 -13.00 -9.60
CA THR A 20 3.16 -12.32 -9.13
C THR A 20 2.77 -11.14 -10.03
N LEU A 21 3.74 -10.44 -10.62
CA LEU A 21 3.54 -9.20 -11.39
C LEU A 21 2.47 -9.28 -12.50
N PRO A 22 2.33 -10.36 -13.29
CA PRO A 22 1.32 -10.42 -14.35
C PRO A 22 -0.13 -10.31 -13.86
N GLY A 23 -0.37 -10.62 -12.59
CA GLY A 23 -1.71 -10.68 -12.01
C GLY A 23 -2.15 -9.44 -11.22
N VAL A 24 -1.28 -8.42 -11.09
CA VAL A 24 -1.54 -7.23 -10.26
C VAL A 24 -1.80 -5.98 -11.09
N ASP A 25 -2.56 -5.05 -10.52
CA ASP A 25 -2.92 -3.78 -11.16
C ASP A 25 -1.89 -2.68 -10.90
N GLY A 26 -1.02 -2.87 -9.89
CA GLY A 26 -0.01 -1.89 -9.52
C GLY A 26 1.08 -2.42 -8.61
N VAL A 27 2.21 -1.72 -8.63
CA VAL A 27 3.37 -1.96 -7.76
C VAL A 27 3.67 -0.70 -6.96
N GLU A 28 3.69 -0.79 -5.63
CA GLU A 28 4.00 0.31 -4.73
C GLU A 28 5.44 0.20 -4.19
N LEU A 29 6.25 1.17 -4.60
CA LEU A 29 7.62 1.49 -4.15
C LEU A 29 7.70 1.95 -2.69
N LYS A 30 8.06 1.13 -1.69
CA LYS A 30 8.14 1.55 -0.27
C LYS A 30 9.56 1.60 0.28
N LEU A 31 9.97 2.78 0.76
CA LEU A 31 11.23 2.99 1.46
C LEU A 31 11.02 3.86 2.70
N THR A 32 11.60 3.45 3.83
CA THR A 32 11.67 4.28 5.03
C THR A 32 12.88 5.20 4.95
N VAL A 33 12.67 6.50 5.14
CA VAL A 33 13.72 7.52 5.10
C VAL A 33 14.05 7.99 6.53
N PRO A 34 15.31 7.88 6.99
CA PRO A 34 15.73 8.43 8.28
C PRO A 34 15.42 9.92 8.39
N ARG A 35 15.05 10.37 9.60
CA ARG A 35 14.64 11.78 9.82
C ARG A 35 15.68 12.80 9.35
N ALA A 36 16.96 12.50 9.56
CA ALA A 36 18.07 13.36 9.14
C ALA A 36 18.11 13.60 7.62
N ASP A 37 17.63 12.63 6.83
CA ASP A 37 17.72 12.63 5.37
C ASP A 37 16.43 13.09 4.68
N GLN A 38 15.31 13.21 5.41
CA GLN A 38 13.99 13.52 4.84
C GLN A 38 13.98 14.78 3.97
N ARG A 39 14.63 15.86 4.41
CA ARG A 39 14.70 17.12 3.65
C ARG A 39 15.51 16.96 2.36
N THR A 40 16.62 16.22 2.42
CA THR A 40 17.48 15.95 1.26
C THR A 40 16.75 15.08 0.25
N VAL A 41 16.07 14.02 0.70
CA VAL A 41 15.28 13.13 -0.16
C VAL A 41 14.12 13.89 -0.80
N ALA A 42 13.34 14.66 -0.04
CA ALA A 42 12.22 15.44 -0.58
C ALA A 42 12.69 16.40 -1.69
N ARG A 43 13.79 17.13 -1.45
CA ARG A 43 14.39 18.01 -2.47
C ARG A 43 14.84 17.24 -3.71
N ASN A 44 15.53 16.12 -3.55
CA ASN A 44 16.05 15.34 -4.68
C ASN A 44 14.93 14.66 -5.49
N LEU A 45 13.80 14.35 -4.87
CA LEU A 45 12.60 13.80 -5.53
C LEU A 45 11.66 14.90 -6.07
N GLY A 46 12.00 16.19 -5.90
CA GLY A 46 11.14 17.30 -6.33
C GLY A 46 9.82 17.38 -5.58
N ILE A 47 9.77 16.90 -4.33
CA ILE A 47 8.57 16.95 -3.48
C ILE A 47 8.53 18.28 -2.75
N ASP A 48 7.58 19.14 -3.11
CA ASP A 48 7.33 20.41 -2.40
C ASP A 48 6.32 20.23 -1.27
N SER A 49 6.68 20.70 -0.07
CA SER A 49 5.79 20.71 1.09
C SER A 49 4.60 21.66 0.94
N ILE A 50 4.69 22.70 0.10
CA ILE A 50 3.60 23.64 -0.16
C ILE A 50 2.45 22.94 -0.88
N ASP A 51 2.75 21.99 -1.76
CA ASP A 51 1.75 21.18 -2.49
C ASP A 51 1.22 19.99 -1.67
N ALA A 52 1.72 19.79 -0.45
CA ALA A 52 1.31 18.69 0.39
C ALA A 52 -0.16 18.82 0.81
N ARG A 53 -0.83 17.67 0.94
CA ARG A 53 -2.23 17.60 1.40
C ARG A 53 -2.31 16.95 2.76
N ILE A 54 -3.06 17.57 3.66
CA ILE A 54 -3.35 16.98 4.97
C ILE A 54 -4.30 15.80 4.77
N ARG A 55 -4.01 14.69 5.46
CA ARG A 55 -4.84 13.48 5.49
C ARG A 55 -5.05 13.03 6.93
N GLN A 56 -6.28 12.63 7.24
CA GLN A 56 -6.60 11.91 8.47
C GLN A 56 -6.93 10.47 8.08
N VAL A 57 -6.26 9.51 8.70
CA VAL A 57 -6.45 8.09 8.44
C VAL A 57 -6.85 7.41 9.75
N ALA A 58 -7.98 6.71 9.73
CA ALA A 58 -8.43 5.88 10.84
C ALA A 58 -8.42 4.41 10.40
N PHE A 59 -7.87 3.56 11.26
CA PHE A 59 -7.97 2.11 11.11
C PHE A 59 -9.04 1.59 12.06
N ILE A 60 -9.92 0.73 11.55
CA ILE A 60 -11.03 0.16 12.28
C ILE A 60 -10.72 -1.31 12.52
N ASP A 61 -10.81 -1.74 13.77
CA ASP A 61 -10.60 -3.13 14.18
C ASP A 61 -11.53 -3.45 15.37
N THR A 62 -11.54 -4.71 15.78
CA THR A 62 -12.12 -5.12 17.05
C THR A 62 -11.19 -4.74 18.21
N LEU A 63 -11.73 -4.67 19.43
CA LEU A 63 -10.93 -4.33 20.63
C LEU A 63 -9.74 -5.27 20.84
N ASP A 64 -9.88 -6.51 20.40
CA ASP A 64 -8.89 -7.58 20.46
C ASP A 64 -8.11 -7.78 19.15
N LEU A 65 -8.20 -6.85 18.20
CA LEU A 65 -7.44 -6.82 16.94
C LEU A 65 -7.63 -8.04 16.02
N ARG A 66 -8.84 -8.61 15.99
CA ARG A 66 -9.14 -9.81 15.19
C ARG A 66 -9.06 -9.56 13.69
N ALA A 67 -9.40 -8.36 13.21
CA ALA A 67 -9.29 -8.07 11.79
C ALA A 67 -7.82 -8.08 11.35
N SER A 68 -6.97 -7.35 12.07
CA SER A 68 -5.52 -7.35 11.85
C SER A 68 -4.92 -8.76 11.93
N ALA A 69 -5.28 -9.55 12.95
CA ALA A 69 -4.82 -10.93 13.10
C ALA A 69 -5.22 -11.83 11.92
N ALA A 70 -6.37 -11.57 11.30
CA ALA A 70 -6.86 -12.24 10.10
C ALA A 70 -6.30 -11.64 8.79
N GLY A 71 -5.40 -10.65 8.85
CA GLY A 71 -4.86 -9.97 7.67
C GLY A 71 -5.83 -8.98 7.01
N VAL A 72 -6.94 -8.64 7.68
CA VAL A 72 -7.96 -7.71 7.21
C VAL A 72 -7.66 -6.30 7.72
N VAL A 73 -7.56 -5.35 6.81
CA VAL A 73 -7.37 -3.93 7.11
C VAL A 73 -8.61 -3.16 6.68
N VAL A 74 -9.30 -2.54 7.63
CA VAL A 74 -10.38 -1.60 7.36
C VAL A 74 -9.88 -0.19 7.64
N ARG A 75 -9.93 0.68 6.63
CA ARG A 75 -9.40 2.04 6.71
C ARG A 75 -10.43 3.04 6.23
N ALA A 76 -10.65 4.10 7.01
CA ALA A 76 -11.29 5.32 6.54
C ALA A 76 -10.24 6.43 6.38
N ARG A 77 -10.33 7.21 5.30
CA ARG A 77 -9.41 8.31 5.03
C ARG A 77 -10.16 9.55 4.60
N ARG A 78 -9.82 10.67 5.23
CA ARG A 78 -10.18 12.02 4.80
C ARG A 78 -8.96 12.69 4.19
N THR A 79 -9.11 13.33 3.04
CA THR A 79 -8.03 14.04 2.35
C THR A 79 -8.45 15.47 2.06
N GLN A 80 -7.58 16.44 2.37
CA GLN A 80 -7.83 17.85 2.08
C GLN A 80 -8.20 18.07 0.59
N ASN A 81 -9.28 18.82 0.37
CA ASN A 81 -9.82 19.18 -0.94
C ASN A 81 -10.14 17.97 -1.85
N LYS A 82 -10.54 16.83 -1.26
CA LYS A 82 -11.01 15.62 -1.96
C LYS A 82 -12.14 14.95 -1.16
N PRO A 83 -13.01 14.16 -1.80
CA PRO A 83 -13.89 13.24 -1.09
C PRO A 83 -13.10 12.32 -0.14
N GLY A 84 -13.76 11.80 0.88
CA GLY A 84 -13.22 10.72 1.70
C GLY A 84 -13.21 9.39 0.95
N ASP A 85 -12.50 8.41 1.49
CA ASP A 85 -12.56 7.04 1.02
C ASP A 85 -12.56 6.04 2.18
N VAL A 86 -13.20 4.90 1.94
CA VAL A 86 -13.12 3.72 2.80
C VAL A 86 -12.55 2.57 2.01
N THR A 87 -11.62 1.84 2.60
CA THR A 87 -10.96 0.67 2.01
C THR A 87 -11.10 -0.53 2.93
N VAL A 88 -11.43 -1.68 2.36
CA VAL A 88 -11.17 -3.00 2.97
C VAL A 88 -10.07 -3.66 2.17
N LYS A 89 -8.98 -4.07 2.82
CA LYS A 89 -7.82 -4.73 2.19
C LYS A 89 -7.54 -6.05 2.90
N LEU A 90 -7.28 -7.11 2.13
CA LEU A 90 -6.77 -8.39 2.62
C LEU A 90 -5.29 -8.51 2.27
N ARG A 91 -4.45 -8.80 3.27
CA ARG A 91 -2.99 -8.90 3.13
C ARG A 91 -2.45 -9.99 4.06
N PRO A 92 -1.80 -11.04 3.53
CA PRO A 92 -1.50 -11.29 2.12
C PRO A 92 -2.72 -11.83 1.36
N MET A 93 -2.75 -11.61 0.03
CA MET A 93 -3.66 -12.30 -0.89
C MET A 93 -3.06 -12.29 -2.30
N LEU A 94 -2.89 -13.46 -2.92
CA LEU A 94 -2.34 -13.55 -4.28
C LEU A 94 -3.41 -13.34 -5.35
N PRO A 95 -3.02 -12.97 -6.58
CA PRO A 95 -3.96 -12.83 -7.69
C PRO A 95 -4.75 -14.10 -8.00
N SER A 96 -4.16 -15.28 -7.76
CA SER A 96 -4.77 -16.59 -7.94
C SER A 96 -5.87 -16.91 -6.92
N ASP A 97 -5.83 -16.26 -5.75
CA ASP A 97 -6.73 -16.55 -4.64
C ASP A 97 -7.98 -15.66 -4.69
N VAL A 98 -8.06 -14.76 -5.68
CA VAL A 98 -9.18 -13.82 -5.84
C VAL A 98 -10.45 -14.58 -6.24
N PRO A 99 -11.52 -14.54 -5.42
CA PRO A 99 -12.78 -15.17 -5.76
C PRO A 99 -13.35 -14.65 -7.09
N ALA A 100 -14.04 -15.54 -7.81
CA ALA A 100 -14.73 -15.17 -9.04
C ALA A 100 -15.69 -13.99 -8.80
N GLY A 101 -15.74 -13.05 -9.75
CA GLY A 101 -16.57 -11.84 -9.69
C GLY A 101 -15.98 -10.70 -8.84
N LEU A 102 -15.00 -10.93 -7.96
CA LEU A 102 -14.45 -9.85 -7.12
C LEU A 102 -13.66 -8.82 -7.96
N ARG A 103 -13.00 -9.26 -9.05
CA ARG A 103 -12.32 -8.37 -10.00
C ARG A 103 -13.27 -7.41 -10.72
N GLU A 104 -14.55 -7.73 -10.80
CA GLU A 104 -15.56 -6.91 -11.48
C GLU A 104 -16.16 -5.84 -10.55
N VAL A 105 -15.90 -5.94 -9.23
CA VAL A 105 -16.39 -4.98 -8.25
C VAL A 105 -15.72 -3.61 -8.47
N PRO A 106 -16.50 -2.52 -8.63
CA PRO A 106 -15.94 -1.18 -8.76
C PRO A 106 -15.01 -0.84 -7.59
N GLY A 107 -13.82 -0.35 -7.91
CA GLY A 107 -12.81 0.02 -6.90
C GLY A 107 -12.01 -1.15 -6.33
N PHE A 108 -12.20 -2.38 -6.84
CA PHE A 108 -11.31 -3.49 -6.54
C PHE A 108 -9.93 -3.29 -7.18
N LYS A 109 -8.86 -3.62 -6.45
CA LYS A 109 -7.46 -3.58 -6.91
C LYS A 109 -6.63 -4.67 -6.27
N ILE A 110 -5.66 -5.16 -7.02
CA ILE A 110 -4.59 -6.05 -6.58
C ILE A 110 -3.28 -5.28 -6.68
N GLU A 111 -2.53 -5.19 -5.59
CA GLU A 111 -1.28 -4.44 -5.53
C GLU A 111 -0.17 -5.26 -4.89
N VAL A 112 1.05 -5.10 -5.41
CA VAL A 112 2.26 -5.53 -4.71
C VAL A 112 2.90 -4.35 -4.02
N ASP A 113 3.09 -4.46 -2.71
CA ASP A 113 3.93 -3.57 -1.93
C ASP A 113 5.35 -4.12 -1.90
N ALA A 114 6.32 -3.41 -2.48
CA ALA A 114 7.72 -3.83 -2.51
C ALA A 114 8.60 -2.88 -1.68
N SER A 115 9.45 -3.45 -0.84
CA SER A 115 10.43 -2.72 -0.03
C SER A 115 11.77 -3.45 -0.03
N PRO A 116 12.87 -2.83 0.45
CA PRO A 116 14.17 -3.53 0.53
C PRO A 116 14.15 -4.81 1.37
N VAL A 117 13.21 -4.96 2.30
CA VAL A 117 13.12 -6.13 3.19
C VAL A 117 12.25 -7.27 2.63
N GLY A 118 11.55 -7.03 1.52
CA GLY A 118 10.64 -7.99 0.92
C GLY A 118 9.44 -7.33 0.27
N TYR A 119 8.52 -8.15 -0.24
CA TYR A 119 7.29 -7.70 -0.88
C TYR A 119 6.06 -8.41 -0.31
N THR A 120 4.87 -7.86 -0.55
CA THR A 120 3.60 -8.50 -0.20
C THR A 120 2.53 -8.13 -1.20
N CYS A 121 1.78 -9.13 -1.68
CA CYS A 121 0.59 -8.91 -2.49
C CYS A 121 -0.65 -8.71 -1.60
N SER A 122 -1.51 -7.79 -2.00
CA SER A 122 -2.77 -7.51 -1.31
C SER A 122 -3.88 -7.23 -2.31
N CYS A 123 -5.11 -7.53 -1.89
CA CYS A 123 -6.31 -7.17 -2.65
C CYS A 123 -7.14 -6.19 -1.81
N SER A 124 -7.79 -5.21 -2.45
CA SER A 124 -8.61 -4.25 -1.73
C SER A 124 -9.79 -3.77 -2.55
N VAL A 125 -10.87 -3.37 -1.88
CA VAL A 125 -11.98 -2.62 -2.45
C VAL A 125 -11.97 -1.24 -1.81
N THR A 126 -11.96 -0.19 -2.63
CA THR A 126 -12.03 1.20 -2.15
C THR A 126 -13.23 1.92 -2.74
N ALA A 127 -14.02 2.54 -1.88
CA ALA A 127 -15.16 3.37 -2.28
C ALA A 127 -14.96 4.81 -1.81
N GLU A 128 -15.29 5.78 -2.66
CA GLU A 128 -15.39 7.18 -2.26
C GLU A 128 -16.65 7.40 -1.42
N VAL A 129 -16.53 8.26 -0.42
CA VAL A 129 -17.62 8.67 0.48
C VAL A 129 -17.53 10.17 0.73
N SER A 130 -18.69 10.84 0.79
CA SER A 130 -18.73 12.26 1.17
C SER A 130 -18.19 12.41 2.59
N ASP A 131 -17.20 13.30 2.77
CA ASP A 131 -16.71 13.72 4.08
C ASP A 131 -17.35 15.05 4.55
N LYS A 132 -18.25 15.60 3.72
CA LYS A 132 -19.05 16.79 4.02
C LYS A 132 -20.38 16.35 4.63
N LYS A 133 -20.77 17.02 5.72
CA LYS A 133 -22.12 16.93 6.29
C LYS A 133 -23.14 17.57 5.36
#